data_AF-A0A3L7WS16-F1
#
_entry.id   AF-A0A3L7WS16-F1
#
_cell.length_a   1.000
_cell.length_b   1.000
_cell.length_c   1.000
_cell.angle_alpha   90.00
_cell.angle_beta   90.00
_cell.angle_gamma   90.00
#
_symmetry.space_group_name_H-M   'P 1'
#
loop_
_entity.id
_entity.type
_entity.pdbx_description
1 polymer ?
#
loop_
_entity_poly.entity_id
_entity_poly.type
_entity_poly.pdbx_seq_one_letter_code
_entity_poly.pdbx_strand_id
1 'polypeptide(L)'
;MWSKTLDSCGFGIGISLFSRPSLRVGAIGRTLCVQRVGQSRGDAERPGGIPTQSLGPTQSVGTRAVLICSAPDSRLQWTDSSSSQHPIIWQDVIVSTVSPISTRRAEFWAGVRATIPLLIGGAPFALIFGALALNSGLSLAGAAGFSAIVFAGSAQFIAAGLVASGVSVGFIILTTLIVNLRHALYGATLAPHTAHLPQRWLIPLAFWLTDETFVVVASRYAADDDSPHKHWYFFGSAIFMYVNWQAWTWLGVLVGQSIPNPGAWGLDFALVVTFIGMLVPFVKNRKILLAVLAAGAVAVLVNGLPNKMGLMVASLVGVAVGVGLDWLEGKGSDTKAHSRRGTKQKEEVA
;
A
#
# COMPACT_ATOMS: atom_id res chain seq x y z
N MET A 1 -28.22 -22.62 25.88
CA MET A 1 -28.42 -21.48 26.78
C MET A 1 -27.56 -20.34 26.25
N TRP A 2 -28.11 -19.53 25.33
CA TRP A 2 -27.67 -18.22 24.80
C TRP A 2 -28.41 -18.03 23.46
N SER A 3 -29.74 -17.91 23.53
CA SER A 3 -30.58 -17.49 22.39
C SER A 3 -31.54 -16.35 22.78
N LYS A 4 -31.23 -15.62 23.87
CA LYS A 4 -32.13 -14.61 24.45
C LYS A 4 -31.43 -13.33 24.93
N THR A 5 -30.33 -12.93 24.29
CA THR A 5 -29.59 -11.72 24.72
C THR A 5 -29.19 -10.78 23.59
N LEU A 6 -29.94 -10.79 22.48
CA LEU A 6 -29.73 -9.87 21.35
C LEU A 6 -30.90 -8.89 21.10
N ASP A 7 -31.82 -8.73 22.06
CA ASP A 7 -32.95 -7.80 21.94
C ASP A 7 -32.73 -6.43 22.60
N SER A 8 -31.53 -6.12 23.11
CA SER A 8 -31.29 -4.87 23.85
C SER A 8 -29.99 -4.18 23.45
N CYS A 9 -29.87 -3.80 22.17
CA CYS A 9 -29.00 -2.71 21.73
C CYS A 9 -29.53 -2.17 20.40
N GLY A 10 -30.43 -1.20 20.47
CA GLY A 10 -30.92 -0.46 19.32
C GLY A 10 -29.79 0.34 18.67
N PHE A 11 -29.41 -0.04 17.46
CA PHE A 11 -28.68 0.82 16.54
C PHE A 11 -29.48 0.87 15.24
N GLY A 12 -30.28 1.93 15.12
CA GLY A 12 -31.07 2.22 13.93
C GLY A 12 -30.14 2.53 12.75
N ILE A 13 -30.13 1.65 11.76
CA ILE A 13 -29.49 1.89 10.47
C ILE A 13 -30.45 2.78 9.67
N GLY A 14 -30.26 4.10 9.76
CA GLY A 14 -30.86 5.07 8.85
C GLY A 14 -30.13 5.07 7.52
N ILE A 15 -30.63 4.33 6.53
CA ILE A 15 -30.23 4.46 5.12
C ILE A 15 -30.93 5.72 4.58
N SER A 16 -30.22 6.84 4.59
CA SER A 16 -30.62 8.01 3.81
C SER A 16 -29.96 7.97 2.44
N LEU A 17 -30.75 7.56 1.47
CA LEU A 17 -30.54 7.75 0.03
C LEU A 17 -30.36 9.25 -0.27
N PHE A 18 -29.23 9.64 -0.86
CA PHE A 18 -29.15 10.87 -1.64
C PHE A 18 -28.62 10.57 -3.04
N SER A 19 -29.58 10.34 -3.93
CA SER A 19 -29.43 10.43 -5.37
C SER A 19 -29.28 11.90 -5.78
N ARG A 20 -28.21 12.26 -6.50
CA ARG A 20 -28.32 12.99 -7.77
C ARG A 20 -26.97 13.08 -8.54
N PRO A 21 -27.01 12.94 -9.87
CA PRO A 21 -25.85 12.96 -10.75
C PRO A 21 -25.57 14.34 -11.36
N SER A 22 -24.43 14.43 -12.04
CA SER A 22 -24.03 15.39 -13.09
C SER A 22 -23.44 16.74 -12.67
N LEU A 23 -22.12 16.86 -12.85
CA LEU A 23 -21.48 18.11 -13.25
C LEU A 23 -20.46 17.80 -14.34
N ARG A 24 -20.68 18.45 -15.50
CA ARG A 24 -19.90 18.33 -16.74
C ARG A 24 -18.55 19.01 -16.55
N VAL A 25 -17.46 18.31 -16.86
CA VAL A 25 -16.14 18.93 -17.05
C VAL A 25 -16.13 19.57 -18.43
N GLY A 26 -16.12 20.90 -18.46
CA GLY A 26 -15.86 21.69 -19.66
C GLY A 26 -14.37 21.63 -20.01
N ALA A 27 -14.08 21.24 -21.25
CA ALA A 27 -12.77 21.34 -21.83
C ALA A 27 -12.37 22.81 -21.99
N ILE A 28 -11.30 23.24 -21.34
CA ILE A 28 -10.60 24.49 -21.67
C ILE A 28 -9.31 24.10 -22.38
N GLY A 29 -9.29 24.32 -23.68
CA GLY A 29 -8.11 24.18 -24.50
C GLY A 29 -7.38 25.52 -24.67
N ARG A 30 -6.06 25.38 -24.88
CA ARG A 30 -5.08 26.33 -25.46
C ARG A 30 -4.56 27.39 -24.48
N THR A 31 -3.29 27.79 -24.49
CA THR A 31 -2.24 27.74 -25.55
C THR A 31 -0.87 27.77 -24.87
N LEU A 32 0.03 26.84 -25.19
CA LEU A 32 1.44 26.90 -24.78
C LEU A 32 2.19 27.80 -25.79
N CYS A 33 2.54 29.01 -25.38
CA CYS A 33 3.40 29.88 -26.17
C CYS A 33 4.86 29.58 -25.83
N VAL A 34 5.55 28.82 -26.69
CA VAL A 34 7.00 28.63 -26.60
C VAL A 34 7.67 29.76 -27.37
N GLN A 35 8.12 30.80 -26.67
CA GLN A 35 8.87 31.88 -27.29
C GLN A 35 10.37 31.53 -27.31
N ARG A 36 10.90 31.33 -28.52
CA ARG A 36 12.31 31.15 -28.84
C ARG A 36 13.07 32.43 -28.45
N VAL A 37 13.97 32.36 -27.46
CA VAL A 37 14.81 33.50 -27.06
C VAL A 37 15.81 33.80 -28.18
N GLY A 38 15.61 34.94 -28.86
CA GLY A 38 16.55 35.52 -29.81
C GLY A 38 17.68 36.24 -29.06
N GLN A 39 18.91 35.96 -29.46
CA GLN A 39 20.14 36.50 -28.90
C GLN A 39 20.40 37.88 -29.53
N SER A 40 20.17 38.96 -28.78
CA SER A 40 20.47 40.32 -29.26
C SER A 40 21.87 40.74 -28.81
N ARG A 41 22.77 40.95 -29.79
CA ARG A 41 24.00 41.72 -29.65
C ARG A 41 23.64 43.19 -29.34
N GLY A 42 24.40 43.81 -28.44
CA GLY A 42 24.35 45.24 -28.19
C GLY A 42 25.77 45.74 -27.91
N ASP A 43 26.30 46.48 -28.86
CA ASP A 43 27.59 47.18 -28.81
C ASP A 43 27.50 48.41 -27.89
N ALA A 44 28.51 48.62 -27.03
CA ALA A 44 28.87 49.93 -26.47
C ALA A 44 30.33 49.93 -25.96
N GLU A 45 31.20 50.63 -26.69
CA GLU A 45 32.48 51.22 -26.26
C GLU A 45 32.27 52.18 -25.06
N ARG A 46 33.15 52.54 -24.11
CA ARG A 46 34.61 52.49 -23.77
C ARG A 46 34.73 53.14 -22.34
N PRO A 47 35.89 53.48 -21.74
CA PRO A 47 37.16 52.75 -21.50
C PRO A 47 37.65 52.86 -20.01
N GLY A 48 38.55 51.96 -19.56
CA GLY A 48 39.42 52.24 -18.39
C GLY A 48 39.77 51.07 -17.45
N GLY A 49 41.02 50.58 -17.53
CA GLY A 49 41.90 50.34 -16.37
C GLY A 49 41.79 49.08 -15.48
N ILE A 50 42.68 48.10 -15.76
CA ILE A 50 43.45 47.16 -14.87
C ILE A 50 42.72 46.03 -14.08
N PRO A 51 43.41 44.95 -13.64
CA PRO A 51 43.38 43.64 -14.30
C PRO A 51 42.76 42.51 -13.46
N THR A 52 42.43 41.43 -14.16
CA THR A 52 42.00 40.11 -13.71
C THR A 52 42.82 39.52 -12.55
N GLN A 53 42.13 39.07 -11.49
CA GLN A 53 42.60 38.01 -10.60
C GLN A 53 41.67 36.78 -10.69
N SER A 54 42.31 35.64 -10.89
CA SER A 54 41.73 34.29 -10.98
C SER A 54 41.35 33.75 -9.60
N LEU A 55 40.11 33.29 -9.43
CA LEU A 55 39.73 32.33 -8.39
C LEU A 55 38.80 31.26 -9.00
N GLY A 56 39.09 29.99 -8.66
CA GLY A 56 38.65 28.77 -9.36
C GLY A 56 37.17 28.39 -9.27
N PRO A 57 36.81 27.19 -9.77
CA PRO A 57 35.41 26.82 -10.01
C PRO A 57 34.74 26.44 -8.69
N THR A 58 33.95 27.35 -8.13
CA THR A 58 32.89 26.99 -7.20
C THR A 58 31.69 26.52 -8.02
N GLN A 59 31.32 25.24 -7.86
CA GLN A 59 30.11 24.68 -8.43
C GLN A 59 28.89 25.44 -7.88
N SER A 60 28.36 26.36 -8.66
CA SER A 60 27.08 27.00 -8.39
C SER A 60 25.96 26.06 -8.81
N VAL A 61 25.24 25.53 -7.82
CA VAL A 61 23.97 24.83 -8.01
C VAL A 61 22.98 25.83 -8.59
N GLY A 62 22.75 25.75 -9.90
CA GLY A 62 21.86 26.66 -10.63
C GLY A 62 20.41 26.42 -10.29
N THR A 63 19.88 27.13 -9.28
CA THR A 63 18.44 27.31 -9.09
C THR A 63 17.92 28.20 -10.21
N ARG A 64 17.38 27.61 -11.28
CA ARG A 64 16.62 28.36 -12.29
C ARG A 64 15.23 28.67 -11.71
N ALA A 65 15.10 29.82 -11.07
CA ALA A 65 13.80 30.41 -10.77
C ALA A 65 13.18 30.92 -12.08
N VAL A 66 12.03 30.38 -12.48
CA VAL A 66 11.21 30.94 -13.56
C VAL A 66 10.36 32.04 -12.93
N LEU A 67 10.74 33.29 -13.15
CA LEU A 67 9.96 34.47 -12.77
C LEU A 67 8.94 34.74 -13.88
N ILE A 68 7.65 34.54 -13.59
CA ILE A 68 6.56 34.97 -14.47
C ILE A 68 6.23 36.42 -14.09
N CYS A 69 6.68 37.39 -14.89
CA CYS A 69 6.23 38.78 -14.77
C CYS A 69 4.86 38.93 -15.44
N SER A 70 3.81 39.27 -14.67
CA SER A 70 2.60 39.88 -15.23
C SER A 70 2.88 41.35 -15.51
N ALA A 71 2.75 41.76 -16.78
CA ALA A 71 2.80 43.16 -17.17
C ALA A 71 1.50 43.88 -16.77
N PRO A 72 1.55 45.12 -16.24
CA PRO A 72 0.36 45.95 -16.11
C PRO A 72 0.14 46.69 -17.44
N ASP A 73 -0.93 46.35 -18.16
CA ASP A 73 -1.37 47.13 -19.32
C ASP A 73 -2.03 48.42 -18.83
N SER A 74 -1.57 49.54 -19.37
CA SER A 74 -1.96 50.89 -19.03
C SER A 74 -3.16 51.31 -19.87
N ARG A 75 -4.36 51.24 -19.28
CA ARG A 75 -5.48 52.07 -19.74
C ARG A 75 -6.42 52.44 -18.60
N LEU A 76 -6.36 53.73 -18.26
CA LEU A 76 -7.22 54.47 -17.34
C LEU A 76 -8.71 54.28 -17.68
N GLN A 77 -9.50 53.90 -16.67
CA GLN A 77 -10.87 54.38 -16.48
C GLN A 77 -11.22 54.26 -15.00
N TRP A 78 -11.37 55.41 -14.33
CA TRP A 78 -11.91 55.52 -12.99
C TRP A 78 -13.43 55.64 -13.10
N THR A 79 -14.14 54.62 -12.64
CA THR A 79 -15.57 54.71 -12.32
C THR A 79 -15.78 54.38 -10.85
N ASP A 80 -16.32 55.37 -10.15
CA ASP A 80 -16.70 55.34 -8.75
C ASP A 80 -17.98 54.52 -8.51
N SER A 81 -18.15 54.13 -7.26
CA SER A 81 -19.37 53.70 -6.57
C SER A 81 -19.73 52.21 -6.52
N SER A 82 -19.36 51.65 -5.37
CA SER A 82 -20.17 50.76 -4.53
C SER A 82 -20.37 49.29 -4.94
N SER A 83 -20.17 48.42 -3.94
CA SER A 83 -20.59 47.02 -3.86
C SER A 83 -19.76 45.95 -4.59
N SER A 84 -18.62 45.59 -4.00
CA SER A 84 -18.26 44.17 -3.82
C SER A 84 -17.05 44.02 -2.89
N GLN A 85 -17.30 43.46 -1.70
CA GLN A 85 -16.25 42.87 -0.88
C GLN A 85 -15.70 41.66 -1.64
N HIS A 86 -14.59 41.83 -2.36
CA HIS A 86 -13.78 40.69 -2.79
C HIS A 86 -12.76 40.39 -1.68
N PRO A 87 -12.85 39.24 -0.98
CA PRO A 87 -11.79 38.83 -0.10
C PRO A 87 -10.54 38.57 -0.95
N ILE A 88 -9.42 39.16 -0.56
CA ILE A 88 -8.10 38.88 -1.12
C ILE A 88 -7.79 37.42 -0.77
N ILE A 89 -8.05 36.51 -1.72
CA ILE A 89 -7.69 35.10 -1.59
C ILE A 89 -6.18 34.99 -1.81
N TRP A 90 -5.44 34.71 -0.74
CA TRP A 90 -4.00 34.44 -0.73
C TRP A 90 -3.61 33.08 -1.36
N GLN A 91 -4.27 32.62 -2.45
CA GLN A 91 -4.07 31.25 -2.96
C GLN A 91 -3.19 31.10 -4.20
N ASP A 92 -2.72 32.16 -4.84
CA ASP A 92 -1.99 32.02 -6.10
C ASP A 92 -0.47 32.18 -5.99
N VAL A 93 0.12 31.58 -4.96
CA VAL A 93 1.54 31.19 -4.98
C VAL A 93 1.60 29.66 -4.98
N ILE A 94 1.29 29.06 -6.13
CA ILE A 94 1.66 27.67 -6.39
C ILE A 94 3.17 27.64 -6.57
N VAL A 95 3.89 27.50 -5.45
CA VAL A 95 5.23 26.91 -5.51
C VAL A 95 4.98 25.47 -5.97
N SER A 96 5.27 25.18 -7.24
CA SER A 96 5.51 23.80 -7.68
C SER A 96 6.74 23.32 -6.92
N THR A 97 6.53 22.83 -5.70
CA THR A 97 7.55 22.12 -4.95
C THR A 97 7.83 20.85 -5.72
N VAL A 98 8.96 20.82 -6.43
CA VAL A 98 9.59 19.56 -6.84
C VAL A 98 9.65 18.72 -5.56
N SER A 99 8.90 17.61 -5.52
CA SER A 99 8.92 16.72 -4.35
C SER A 99 10.37 16.34 -4.09
N PRO A 100 10.91 16.54 -2.89
CA PRO A 100 12.31 16.28 -2.62
C PRO A 100 12.59 14.81 -2.92
N ILE A 101 13.61 14.52 -3.74
CA ILE A 101 14.07 13.16 -4.01
C ILE A 101 14.33 12.50 -2.66
N SER A 102 13.52 11.49 -2.32
CA SER A 102 13.62 10.83 -1.02
C SER A 102 14.95 10.09 -0.92
N THR A 103 15.76 10.43 0.07
CA THR A 103 17.04 9.75 0.30
C THR A 103 16.81 8.29 0.71
N ARG A 104 17.79 7.41 0.49
CA ARG A 104 17.75 6.00 0.93
C ARG A 104 17.40 5.86 2.42
N ARG A 105 17.98 6.74 3.25
CA ARG A 105 17.74 6.79 4.70
C ARG A 105 16.31 7.23 5.00
N ALA A 106 15.79 8.22 4.28
CA ALA A 106 14.41 8.68 4.46
C ALA A 106 13.41 7.57 4.12
N GLU A 107 13.59 6.88 2.99
CA GLU A 107 12.73 5.75 2.60
C GLU A 107 12.77 4.61 3.61
N PHE A 108 13.96 4.21 4.08
CA PHE A 108 14.11 3.19 5.11
C PHE A 108 13.30 3.52 6.38
N TRP A 109 13.49 4.71 6.93
CA TRP A 109 12.77 5.12 8.14
C TRP A 109 11.28 5.39 7.89
N ALA A 110 10.89 5.76 6.67
CA ALA A 110 9.49 5.84 6.30
C ALA A 110 8.84 4.45 6.33
N GLY A 111 9.53 3.41 5.83
CA GLY A 111 9.08 2.02 5.90
C GLY A 111 8.94 1.52 7.33
N VAL A 112 9.94 1.80 8.18
CA VAL A 112 9.90 1.50 9.62
C VAL A 112 8.66 2.12 10.27
N ARG A 113 8.45 3.43 10.08
CA ARG A 113 7.33 4.16 10.69
C ARG A 113 5.97 3.68 10.22
N ALA A 114 5.84 3.40 8.92
CA ALA A 114 4.59 2.92 8.35
C ALA A 114 4.20 1.52 8.86
N THR A 115 5.16 0.74 9.36
CA THR A 115 4.93 -0.61 9.89
C THR A 115 4.50 -0.61 11.36
N ILE A 116 4.77 0.47 12.11
CA ILE A 116 4.48 0.57 13.56
C ILE A 116 3.04 0.15 13.92
N PRO A 117 1.97 0.63 13.25
CA PRO A 117 0.60 0.25 13.61
C PRO A 117 0.35 -1.25 13.51
N LEU A 118 0.98 -1.92 12.54
CA LEU A 118 0.85 -3.37 12.35
C LEU A 118 1.64 -4.16 13.38
N LEU A 119 2.75 -3.61 13.90
CA LEU A 119 3.51 -4.26 14.98
C LEU A 119 2.72 -4.37 16.28
N ILE A 120 1.89 -3.37 16.58
CA ILE A 120 1.02 -3.38 17.77
C ILE A 120 0.03 -4.56 17.68
N GLY A 121 -0.52 -4.80 16.49
CA GLY A 121 -1.34 -5.98 16.22
C GLY A 121 -0.54 -7.28 16.23
N GLY A 122 0.65 -7.30 15.63
CA GLY A 122 1.51 -8.49 15.48
C GLY A 122 2.16 -8.99 16.78
N ALA A 123 2.48 -8.09 17.71
CA ALA A 123 3.17 -8.38 18.96
C ALA A 123 2.50 -9.47 19.82
N PRO A 124 1.17 -9.39 20.12
CA PRO A 124 0.51 -10.45 20.85
C PRO A 124 0.61 -11.80 20.13
N PHE A 125 0.49 -11.85 18.80
CA PHE A 125 0.60 -13.11 18.05
C PHE A 125 1.98 -13.77 18.17
N ALA A 126 3.04 -12.99 18.05
CA ALA A 126 4.40 -13.49 18.21
C ALA A 126 4.62 -14.02 19.65
N LEU A 127 4.14 -13.28 20.66
CA LEU A 127 4.21 -13.71 22.06
C LEU A 127 3.44 -15.01 22.29
N ILE A 128 2.22 -15.09 21.75
CA ILE A 128 1.37 -16.27 21.83
C ILE A 128 2.04 -17.47 21.16
N PHE A 129 2.57 -17.30 19.95
CA PHE A 129 3.27 -18.38 19.26
C PHE A 129 4.46 -18.89 20.08
N GLY A 130 5.26 -17.97 20.64
CA GLY A 130 6.38 -18.34 21.51
C GLY A 130 5.94 -19.18 22.71
N ALA A 131 4.81 -18.81 23.35
CA ALA A 131 4.26 -19.57 24.46
C ALA A 131 3.64 -20.91 24.04
N LEU A 132 3.05 -20.99 22.85
CA LEU A 132 2.41 -22.19 22.31
C LEU A 132 3.41 -23.22 21.78
N ALA A 133 4.53 -22.76 21.19
CA ALA A 133 5.50 -23.62 20.53
C ALA A 133 6.07 -24.69 21.48
N LEU A 134 6.42 -24.31 22.70
CA LEU A 134 6.94 -25.25 23.71
C LEU A 134 5.89 -26.30 24.12
N ASN A 135 4.64 -25.87 24.28
CA ASN A 135 3.52 -26.76 24.61
C ASN A 135 3.14 -27.71 23.46
N SER A 136 3.57 -27.39 22.24
CA SER A 136 3.34 -28.22 21.05
C SER A 136 4.37 -29.34 20.89
N GLY A 137 5.34 -29.46 21.79
CA GLY A 137 6.41 -30.46 21.73
C GLY A 137 7.69 -29.99 21.02
N LEU A 138 7.78 -28.72 20.60
CA LEU A 138 9.02 -28.14 20.09
C LEU A 138 9.97 -27.83 21.25
N SER A 139 11.25 -28.13 21.08
CA SER A 139 12.29 -27.66 21.99
C SER A 139 12.46 -26.15 21.88
N LEU A 140 13.11 -25.54 22.87
CA LEU A 140 13.44 -24.10 22.86
C LEU A 140 14.16 -23.69 21.56
N ALA A 141 15.19 -24.45 21.18
CA ALA A 141 15.94 -24.22 19.96
C ALA A 141 15.09 -24.48 18.70
N GLY A 142 14.20 -25.48 18.75
CA GLY A 142 13.26 -25.77 17.67
C GLY A 142 12.27 -24.63 17.44
N ALA A 143 11.68 -24.08 18.50
CA ALA A 143 10.77 -22.94 18.43
C ALA A 143 11.46 -21.68 17.90
N ALA A 144 12.65 -21.35 18.45
CA ALA A 144 13.42 -20.19 18.01
C ALA A 144 13.91 -20.33 16.55
N GLY A 145 14.44 -21.50 16.18
CA GLY A 145 14.89 -21.78 14.82
C GLY A 145 13.74 -21.76 13.82
N PHE A 146 12.59 -22.32 14.19
CA PHE A 146 11.40 -22.29 13.34
C PHE A 146 10.88 -20.86 13.14
N SER A 147 10.87 -20.04 14.20
CA SER A 147 10.53 -18.62 14.11
C SER A 147 11.47 -17.84 13.19
N ALA A 148 12.77 -18.11 13.28
CA ALA A 148 13.81 -17.41 12.53
C ALA A 148 13.82 -17.80 11.04
N ILE A 149 13.62 -19.08 10.73
CA ILE A 149 13.74 -19.62 9.36
C ILE A 149 12.42 -19.54 8.61
N VAL A 150 11.32 -19.93 9.26
CA VAL A 150 9.98 -19.94 8.67
C VAL A 150 9.25 -18.71 9.16
N PHE A 151 9.62 -17.56 8.59
CA PHE A 151 9.07 -16.26 8.96
C PHE A 151 7.67 -16.03 8.37
N ALA A 152 6.69 -16.81 8.85
CA ALA A 152 5.30 -16.73 8.45
C ALA A 152 4.39 -17.15 9.63
N GLY A 153 3.75 -16.17 10.28
CA GLY A 153 2.98 -16.40 11.50
C GLY A 153 1.90 -17.48 11.37
N SER A 154 1.08 -17.45 10.30
CA SER A 154 0.04 -18.48 10.10
C SER A 154 0.63 -19.89 9.96
N ALA A 155 1.78 -20.04 9.29
CA ALA A 155 2.43 -21.34 9.12
C ALA A 155 3.00 -21.84 10.44
N GLN A 156 3.51 -20.92 11.26
CA GLN A 156 4.00 -21.22 12.60
C GLN A 156 2.90 -21.79 13.51
N PHE A 157 1.72 -21.17 13.54
CA PHE A 157 0.56 -21.66 14.29
C PHE A 157 0.04 -23.01 13.78
N ILE A 158 -0.10 -23.17 12.46
CA ILE A 158 -0.55 -24.43 11.87
C ILE A 158 0.44 -25.56 12.16
N ALA A 159 1.74 -25.31 11.99
CA ALA A 159 2.76 -26.30 12.26
C ALA A 159 2.78 -26.69 13.74
N ALA A 160 2.70 -25.72 14.67
CA ALA A 160 2.62 -26.00 16.09
C ALA A 160 1.46 -26.96 16.42
N GLY A 161 0.25 -26.69 15.91
CA GLY A 161 -0.90 -27.58 16.10
C GLY A 161 -0.73 -28.97 15.48
N LEU A 162 -0.11 -29.07 14.30
CA LEU A 162 0.15 -30.36 13.64
C LEU A 162 1.23 -31.18 14.37
N VAL A 163 2.28 -30.53 14.88
CA VAL A 163 3.30 -31.19 15.72
C VAL A 163 2.65 -31.71 17.00
N ALA A 164 1.82 -30.90 17.67
CA ALA A 164 1.09 -31.31 18.88
C ALA A 164 0.16 -32.51 18.63
N SER A 165 -0.36 -32.64 17.40
CA SER A 165 -1.25 -33.74 16.99
C SER A 165 -0.49 -35.00 16.52
N GLY A 166 0.86 -35.01 16.58
CA GLY A 166 1.68 -36.15 16.18
C GLY A 166 1.69 -36.41 14.67
N VAL A 167 1.38 -35.41 13.86
CA VAL A 167 1.37 -35.53 12.39
C VAL A 167 2.80 -35.61 11.85
N SER A 168 3.00 -36.35 10.76
CA SER A 168 4.34 -36.52 10.16
C SER A 168 4.95 -35.20 9.68
N VAL A 169 6.28 -35.08 9.81
CA VAL A 169 7.04 -33.89 9.39
C VAL A 169 6.79 -33.54 7.92
N GLY A 170 6.71 -34.55 7.03
CA GLY A 170 6.43 -34.33 5.62
C GLY A 170 5.08 -33.64 5.37
N PHE A 171 4.05 -33.99 6.14
CA PHE A 171 2.73 -33.36 6.02
C PHE A 171 2.70 -31.94 6.60
N ILE A 172 3.48 -31.68 7.65
CA ILE A 172 3.68 -30.33 8.19
C ILE A 172 4.35 -29.44 7.15
N ILE A 173 5.44 -29.92 6.52
CA ILE A 173 6.15 -29.20 5.45
C ILE A 173 5.18 -28.92 4.28
N LEU A 174 4.42 -29.92 3.84
CA LEU A 174 3.47 -29.76 2.75
C LEU A 174 2.39 -28.72 3.08
N THR A 175 1.77 -28.82 4.26
CA THR A 175 0.71 -27.91 4.69
C THR A 175 1.23 -26.47 4.82
N THR A 176 2.40 -26.28 5.43
CA THR A 176 3.00 -24.96 5.60
C THR A 176 3.43 -24.35 4.26
N LEU A 177 3.98 -25.15 3.34
CA LEU A 177 4.31 -24.71 1.99
C LEU A 177 3.06 -24.23 1.24
N ILE A 178 1.98 -25.02 1.28
CA ILE A 178 0.69 -24.69 0.68
C ILE A 178 0.15 -23.37 1.21
N VAL A 179 0.11 -23.20 2.53
CA VAL A 179 -0.42 -22.00 3.17
C VAL A 179 0.43 -20.77 2.82
N ASN A 180 1.74 -20.96 2.65
CA ASN A 180 2.68 -19.90 2.31
C ASN A 180 2.74 -19.56 0.82
N LEU A 181 2.11 -20.33 -0.08
CA LEU A 181 2.02 -19.98 -1.50
C LEU A 181 1.41 -18.59 -1.73
N ARG A 182 0.64 -18.05 -0.79
CA ARG A 182 0.15 -16.67 -0.85
C ARG A 182 1.29 -15.63 -0.94
N HIS A 183 2.45 -15.89 -0.34
CA HIS A 183 3.61 -15.01 -0.46
C HIS A 183 4.14 -14.96 -1.89
N ALA A 184 3.97 -16.03 -2.68
CA ALA A 184 4.27 -16.00 -4.11
C ALA A 184 3.31 -15.08 -4.88
N LEU A 185 2.03 -15.01 -4.49
CA LEU A 185 1.07 -14.07 -5.07
C LEU A 185 1.41 -12.61 -4.72
N TYR A 186 1.86 -12.35 -3.49
CA TYR A 186 2.39 -11.03 -3.12
C TYR A 186 3.63 -10.68 -3.91
N GLY A 187 4.55 -11.64 -4.07
CA GLY A 187 5.74 -11.51 -4.91
C GLY A 187 5.38 -11.16 -6.36
N ALA A 188 4.40 -11.85 -6.95
CA ALA A 188 3.90 -11.56 -8.29
C ALA A 188 3.30 -10.15 -8.41
N THR A 189 2.62 -9.68 -7.37
CA THR A 189 2.06 -8.31 -7.33
C THR A 189 3.15 -7.24 -7.24
N LEU A 190 4.23 -7.51 -6.51
CA LEU A 190 5.37 -6.59 -6.36
C LEU A 190 6.38 -6.70 -7.51
N ALA A 191 6.40 -7.80 -8.26
CA ALA A 191 7.37 -8.08 -9.31
C ALA A 191 7.52 -6.96 -10.36
N PRO A 192 6.45 -6.30 -10.87
CA PRO A 192 6.60 -5.19 -11.81
C PRO A 192 7.43 -4.03 -11.25
N HIS A 193 7.44 -3.86 -9.92
CA HIS A 193 8.14 -2.78 -9.24
C HIS A 193 9.54 -3.17 -8.74
N THR A 194 9.84 -4.46 -8.59
CA THR A 194 11.09 -4.93 -7.97
C THR A 194 11.97 -5.77 -8.90
N ALA A 195 11.46 -6.29 -10.02
CA ALA A 195 12.19 -7.20 -10.91
C ALA A 195 13.48 -6.60 -11.51
N HIS A 196 13.59 -5.27 -11.58
CA HIS A 196 14.80 -4.58 -12.04
C HIS A 196 15.94 -4.59 -11.01
N LEU A 197 15.68 -4.99 -9.76
CA LEU A 197 16.68 -5.03 -8.69
C LEU A 197 17.59 -6.26 -8.82
N PRO A 198 18.89 -6.14 -8.45
CA PRO A 198 19.79 -7.29 -8.47
C PRO A 198 19.41 -8.34 -7.42
N GLN A 199 19.83 -9.58 -7.62
CA GLN A 199 19.48 -10.73 -6.77
C GLN A 199 19.81 -10.52 -5.28
N ARG A 200 20.86 -9.75 -4.97
CA ARG A 200 21.24 -9.36 -3.60
C ARG A 200 20.14 -8.59 -2.84
N TRP A 201 19.22 -7.96 -3.55
CA TRP A 201 18.03 -7.31 -2.99
C TRP A 201 16.81 -8.23 -3.05
N LEU A 202 16.61 -8.94 -4.15
CA LEU A 202 15.43 -9.80 -4.33
C LEU A 202 15.36 -10.92 -3.29
N ILE A 203 16.47 -11.61 -3.00
CA ILE A 203 16.50 -12.71 -2.01
C ILE A 203 16.05 -12.25 -0.62
N PRO A 204 16.69 -11.25 0.03
CA PRO A 204 16.30 -10.83 1.37
C PRO A 204 14.91 -10.21 1.40
N LEU A 205 14.51 -9.44 0.38
CA LEU A 205 13.18 -8.85 0.32
C LEU A 205 12.09 -9.93 0.17
N ALA A 206 12.35 -11.00 -0.59
CA ALA A 206 11.43 -12.12 -0.70
C ALA A 206 11.34 -12.92 0.60
N PHE A 207 12.47 -13.12 1.31
CA PHE A 207 12.50 -13.84 2.58
C PHE A 207 11.69 -13.14 3.69
N TRP A 208 11.82 -11.81 3.81
CA TRP A 208 11.11 -11.03 4.82
C TRP A 208 9.75 -10.49 4.37
N LEU A 209 9.25 -10.93 3.22
CA LEU A 209 7.92 -10.55 2.77
C LEU A 209 6.89 -11.27 3.64
N THR A 210 6.11 -10.49 4.40
CA THR A 210 4.96 -10.97 5.19
C THR A 210 3.68 -10.30 4.73
N ASP A 211 2.53 -10.75 5.27
CA ASP A 211 1.22 -10.15 5.01
C ASP A 211 1.23 -8.65 5.34
N GLU A 212 1.79 -8.28 6.49
CA GLU A 212 1.86 -6.90 6.98
C GLU A 212 2.82 -6.05 6.17
N THR A 213 3.99 -6.62 5.85
CA THR A 213 4.99 -5.94 5.03
C THR A 213 4.44 -5.69 3.63
N PHE A 214 3.72 -6.66 3.06
CA PHE A 214 3.05 -6.53 1.77
C PHE A 214 2.02 -5.39 1.79
N VAL A 215 1.16 -5.33 2.81
CA VAL A 215 0.14 -4.27 2.98
C VAL A 215 0.76 -2.87 2.92
N VAL A 216 1.85 -2.66 3.65
CA VAL A 216 2.56 -1.38 3.74
C VAL A 216 3.28 -1.07 2.43
N VAL A 217 4.01 -2.03 1.89
CA VAL A 217 4.84 -1.87 0.70
C VAL A 217 4.01 -1.69 -0.57
N ALA A 218 2.92 -2.44 -0.73
CA ALA A 218 2.00 -2.28 -1.85
C ALA A 218 1.40 -0.87 -1.89
N SER A 219 1.06 -0.30 -0.73
CA SER A 219 0.56 1.07 -0.65
C SER A 219 1.60 2.12 -1.08
N ARG A 220 2.88 1.90 -0.73
CA ARG A 220 3.98 2.78 -1.12
C ARG A 220 4.28 2.70 -2.62
N TYR A 221 4.22 1.51 -3.21
CA TYR A 221 4.43 1.32 -4.66
C TYR A 221 3.28 1.85 -5.49
N ALA A 222 2.06 1.90 -4.94
CA ALA A 222 0.90 2.53 -5.59
C ALA A 222 0.95 4.07 -5.58
N ALA A 223 1.85 4.69 -4.80
CA ALA A 223 2.00 6.13 -4.78
C ALA A 223 2.68 6.62 -6.07
N ASP A 224 2.08 7.64 -6.69
CA ASP A 224 2.53 8.25 -7.94
C ASP A 224 3.72 9.19 -7.68
N ASP A 225 4.88 8.58 -7.47
CA ASP A 225 6.17 9.27 -7.37
C ASP A 225 7.30 8.43 -7.98
N ASP A 226 8.30 9.11 -8.54
CA ASP A 226 9.47 8.50 -9.20
C ASP A 226 10.63 8.23 -8.23
N SER A 227 10.34 7.94 -6.95
CA SER A 227 11.41 7.64 -5.98
C SER A 227 12.24 6.43 -6.43
N PRO A 228 13.56 6.58 -6.68
CA PRO A 228 14.43 5.46 -7.07
C PRO A 228 14.80 4.56 -5.89
N HIS A 229 14.31 4.87 -4.69
CA HIS A 229 14.75 4.26 -3.43
C HIS A 229 13.62 3.53 -2.68
N LYS A 230 12.46 3.28 -3.32
CA LYS A 230 11.33 2.54 -2.72
C LYS A 230 11.71 1.14 -2.20
N HIS A 231 12.75 0.51 -2.74
CA HIS A 231 13.27 -0.76 -2.20
C HIS A 231 13.85 -0.63 -0.78
N TRP A 232 14.35 0.55 -0.38
CA TRP A 232 14.79 0.82 0.99
C TRP A 232 13.60 0.93 1.96
N TYR A 233 12.46 1.46 1.50
CA TYR A 233 11.22 1.46 2.27
C TYR A 233 10.76 0.04 2.56
N PHE A 234 10.76 -0.83 1.53
CA PHE A 234 10.47 -2.25 1.72
C PHE A 234 11.44 -2.86 2.72
N PHE A 235 12.74 -2.68 2.53
CA PHE A 235 13.74 -3.21 3.45
C PHE A 235 13.56 -2.74 4.91
N GLY A 236 13.22 -1.47 5.12
CA GLY A 236 12.95 -0.92 6.46
C GLY A 236 11.73 -1.53 7.12
N SER A 237 10.63 -1.70 6.36
CA SER A 237 9.42 -2.37 6.83
C SER A 237 9.70 -3.83 7.20
N ALA A 238 10.35 -4.56 6.29
CA ALA A 238 10.71 -5.98 6.42
C ALA A 238 11.58 -6.26 7.66
N ILE A 239 12.71 -5.55 7.82
CA ILE A 239 13.63 -5.75 8.94
C ILE A 239 12.97 -5.42 10.27
N PHE A 240 12.20 -4.32 10.33
CA PHE A 240 11.59 -3.90 11.58
C PHE A 240 10.50 -4.87 12.03
N MET A 241 9.71 -5.38 11.09
CA MET A 241 8.75 -6.45 11.36
C MET A 241 9.44 -7.72 11.85
N TYR A 242 10.54 -8.13 11.20
CA TYR A 242 11.29 -9.32 11.60
C TYR A 242 11.85 -9.20 13.02
N VAL A 243 12.53 -8.09 13.34
CA VAL A 243 13.09 -7.87 14.67
C VAL A 243 11.99 -7.83 15.74
N ASN A 244 10.88 -7.14 15.46
CA ASN A 244 9.74 -7.11 16.36
C ASN A 244 9.18 -8.51 16.61
N TRP A 245 8.93 -9.29 15.56
CA TRP A 245 8.42 -10.65 15.67
C TRP A 245 9.33 -11.53 16.51
N GLN A 246 10.65 -11.49 16.27
CA GLN A 246 11.59 -12.28 17.05
C GLN A 246 11.62 -11.85 18.51
N ALA A 247 11.64 -10.55 18.80
CA ALA A 247 11.66 -10.04 20.17
C ALA A 247 10.44 -10.53 20.97
N TRP A 248 9.25 -10.43 20.40
CA TRP A 248 8.02 -10.91 21.05
C TRP A 248 7.94 -12.43 21.11
N THR A 249 8.45 -13.15 20.11
CA THR A 249 8.53 -14.62 20.15
C THR A 249 9.44 -15.08 21.29
N TRP A 250 10.61 -14.49 21.44
CA TRP A 250 11.52 -14.79 22.56
C TRP A 250 10.88 -14.47 23.90
N LEU A 251 10.20 -13.33 24.03
CA LEU A 251 9.48 -13.00 25.24
C LEU A 251 8.36 -14.02 25.52
N GLY A 252 7.63 -14.43 24.49
CA GLY A 252 6.59 -15.45 24.58
C GLY A 252 7.10 -16.82 25.00
N VAL A 253 8.26 -17.23 24.49
CA VAL A 253 8.95 -18.45 24.88
C VAL A 253 9.37 -18.41 26.36
N LEU A 254 9.88 -17.27 26.83
CA LEU A 254 10.29 -17.09 28.24
C LEU A 254 9.07 -17.06 29.18
N VAL A 255 8.03 -16.32 28.83
CA VAL A 255 6.81 -16.17 29.65
C VAL A 255 5.94 -17.43 29.59
N GLY A 256 5.91 -18.12 28.45
CA GLY A 256 5.09 -19.32 28.23
C GLY A 256 5.46 -20.51 29.11
N GLN A 257 6.69 -20.56 29.63
CA GLN A 257 7.09 -21.55 30.64
C GLN A 257 6.34 -21.38 31.96
N SER A 258 5.84 -20.17 32.23
CA SER A 258 5.16 -19.81 33.48
C SER A 258 3.62 -19.80 33.36
N ILE A 259 3.06 -19.90 32.15
CA ILE A 259 1.61 -19.82 31.90
C ILE A 259 1.06 -21.22 31.63
N PRO A 260 0.20 -21.78 32.51
CA PRO A 260 -0.51 -23.01 32.23
C PRO A 260 -1.53 -22.80 31.10
N ASN A 261 -1.48 -23.66 30.09
CA ASN A 261 -2.48 -23.77 29.02
C ASN A 261 -2.83 -22.44 28.29
N PRO A 262 -1.86 -21.78 27.63
CA PRO A 262 -2.13 -20.58 26.83
C PRO A 262 -3.14 -20.83 25.70
N GLY A 263 -3.25 -22.08 25.20
CA GLY A 263 -4.23 -22.47 24.18
C GLY A 263 -5.69 -22.18 24.56
N ALA A 264 -6.03 -22.19 25.85
CA ALA A 264 -7.39 -21.93 26.32
C ALA A 264 -7.82 -20.45 26.23
N TRP A 265 -6.92 -19.54 25.89
CA TRP A 265 -7.17 -18.09 25.95
C TRP A 265 -7.89 -17.53 24.71
N GLY A 266 -8.44 -18.38 23.85
CA GLY A 266 -9.14 -17.95 22.64
C GLY A 266 -8.21 -17.37 21.57
N LEU A 267 -6.96 -17.81 21.56
CA LEU A 267 -5.90 -17.34 20.66
C LEU A 267 -6.26 -17.53 19.18
N ASP A 268 -6.97 -18.62 18.88
CA ASP A 268 -7.45 -18.94 17.54
C ASP A 268 -8.42 -17.87 17.02
N PHE A 269 -9.27 -17.33 17.90
CA PHE A 269 -10.21 -16.26 17.56
C PHE A 269 -9.50 -14.93 17.33
N ALA A 270 -8.52 -14.60 18.17
CA ALA A 270 -7.75 -13.36 18.02
C ALA A 270 -7.07 -13.29 16.65
N LEU A 271 -6.52 -14.42 16.17
CA LEU A 271 -5.87 -14.50 14.85
C LEU A 271 -6.86 -14.18 13.73
N VAL A 272 -8.06 -14.79 13.77
CA VAL A 272 -9.11 -14.56 12.76
C VAL A 272 -9.54 -13.09 12.74
N VAL A 273 -9.78 -12.48 13.91
CA VAL A 273 -10.21 -11.07 14.00
C VAL A 273 -9.14 -10.12 13.45
N THR A 274 -7.85 -10.34 13.73
CA THR A 274 -6.78 -9.48 13.21
C THR A 274 -6.65 -9.56 11.69
N PHE A 275 -6.71 -10.76 11.09
CA PHE A 275 -6.66 -10.88 9.64
C PHE A 275 -7.86 -10.20 8.97
N ILE A 276 -9.06 -10.35 9.53
CA ILE A 276 -10.25 -9.63 9.04
C ILE A 276 -10.04 -8.11 9.18
N GLY A 277 -9.62 -7.63 10.35
CA GLY A 277 -9.38 -6.22 10.61
C GLY A 277 -8.34 -5.60 9.68
N MET A 278 -7.29 -6.35 9.31
CA MET A 278 -6.28 -5.92 8.35
C MET A 278 -6.81 -5.88 6.91
N LEU A 279 -7.75 -6.76 6.56
CA LEU A 279 -8.37 -6.82 5.24
C LEU A 279 -9.41 -5.71 5.02
N VAL A 280 -10.17 -5.30 6.05
CA VAL A 280 -11.27 -4.32 5.91
C VAL A 280 -10.84 -3.02 5.19
N PRO A 281 -9.70 -2.38 5.51
CA PRO A 281 -9.26 -1.16 4.82
C PRO A 281 -8.96 -1.32 3.33
N PHE A 282 -8.75 -2.56 2.86
CA PHE A 282 -8.52 -2.86 1.45
C PHE A 282 -9.83 -3.00 0.66
N VAL A 283 -10.96 -3.21 1.32
CA VAL A 283 -12.28 -3.34 0.69
C VAL A 283 -12.84 -1.96 0.35
N LYS A 284 -12.23 -1.32 -0.65
CA LYS A 284 -12.53 0.08 -1.03
C LYS A 284 -13.69 0.24 -2.00
N ASN A 285 -14.08 -0.83 -2.70
CA ASN A 285 -15.13 -0.77 -3.71
C ASN A 285 -15.92 -2.09 -3.78
N ARG A 286 -17.04 -2.06 -4.48
CA ARG A 286 -17.95 -3.21 -4.61
C ARG A 286 -17.28 -4.42 -5.25
N LYS A 287 -16.32 -4.23 -6.16
CA LYS A 287 -15.62 -5.33 -6.83
C LYS A 287 -14.76 -6.12 -5.86
N ILE A 288 -13.95 -5.41 -5.07
CA ILE A 288 -13.12 -6.01 -4.03
C ILE A 288 -14.01 -6.71 -3.00
N LEU A 289 -15.14 -6.09 -2.61
CA LEU A 289 -16.10 -6.73 -1.71
C LEU A 289 -16.64 -8.06 -2.29
N LEU A 290 -17.06 -8.08 -3.56
CA LEU A 290 -17.55 -9.30 -4.21
C LEU A 290 -16.47 -10.37 -4.33
N ALA A 291 -15.23 -9.99 -4.65
CA ALA A 291 -14.09 -10.91 -4.67
C ALA A 291 -13.80 -11.51 -3.29
N VAL A 292 -13.83 -10.69 -2.23
CA VAL A 292 -13.64 -11.13 -0.83
C VAL A 292 -14.77 -12.06 -0.39
N LEU A 293 -16.04 -11.72 -0.69
CA LEU A 293 -17.18 -12.56 -0.35
C LEU A 293 -17.15 -13.90 -1.08
N ALA A 294 -16.78 -13.90 -2.37
CA ALA A 294 -16.63 -15.13 -3.15
C ALA A 294 -15.52 -16.01 -2.60
N ALA A 295 -14.34 -15.45 -2.33
CA ALA A 295 -13.23 -16.17 -1.72
C ALA A 295 -13.62 -16.74 -0.34
N GLY A 296 -14.28 -15.95 0.51
CA GLY A 296 -14.76 -16.38 1.82
C GLY A 296 -15.78 -17.50 1.74
N ALA A 297 -16.77 -17.39 0.85
CA ALA A 297 -17.77 -18.43 0.63
C ALA A 297 -17.13 -19.73 0.15
N VAL A 298 -16.22 -19.66 -0.83
CA VAL A 298 -15.48 -20.83 -1.32
C VAL A 298 -14.64 -21.44 -0.20
N ALA A 299 -13.92 -20.64 0.58
CA ALA A 299 -13.10 -21.14 1.69
C ALA A 299 -13.93 -21.97 2.69
N VAL A 300 -15.16 -21.57 2.99
CA VAL A 300 -16.09 -22.33 3.85
C VAL A 300 -16.55 -23.61 3.17
N LEU A 301 -16.95 -23.53 1.90
CA LEU A 301 -17.44 -24.69 1.14
C LEU A 301 -16.38 -25.77 0.95
N VAL A 302 -15.11 -25.38 0.75
CA VAL A 302 -14.00 -26.32 0.49
C VAL A 302 -13.09 -26.54 1.71
N ASN A 303 -13.53 -26.16 2.92
CA ASN A 303 -12.76 -26.35 4.15
C ASN A 303 -12.40 -27.82 4.45
N GLY A 304 -13.18 -28.77 3.93
CA GLY A 304 -12.92 -30.20 4.07
C GLY A 304 -11.72 -30.73 3.26
N LEU A 305 -11.12 -29.92 2.39
CA LEU A 305 -9.96 -30.35 1.61
C LEU A 305 -8.72 -30.57 2.50
N PRO A 306 -7.93 -31.63 2.25
CA PRO A 306 -6.72 -31.91 3.01
C PRO A 306 -5.68 -30.80 2.83
N ASN A 307 -4.75 -30.70 3.78
CA ASN A 307 -3.61 -29.76 3.76
C ASN A 307 -4.00 -28.28 3.64
N LYS A 308 -5.23 -27.90 4.00
CA LYS A 308 -5.73 -26.52 3.82
C LYS A 308 -5.67 -26.04 2.35
N MET A 309 -5.73 -26.96 1.37
CA MET A 309 -5.78 -26.63 -0.06
C MET A 309 -6.97 -25.74 -0.42
N GLY A 310 -8.04 -25.78 0.39
CA GLY A 310 -9.18 -24.88 0.25
C GLY A 310 -8.80 -23.40 0.28
N LEU A 311 -7.72 -23.02 0.98
CA LEU A 311 -7.22 -21.64 0.97
C LEU A 311 -6.72 -21.22 -0.41
N MET A 312 -6.07 -22.12 -1.15
CA MET A 312 -5.57 -21.83 -2.50
C MET A 312 -6.72 -21.73 -3.49
N VAL A 313 -7.68 -22.65 -3.42
CA VAL A 313 -8.89 -22.61 -4.26
C VAL A 313 -9.66 -21.31 -4.00
N ALA A 314 -9.89 -20.94 -2.74
CA ALA A 314 -10.54 -19.69 -2.37
C ALA A 314 -9.80 -18.46 -2.90
N SER A 315 -8.46 -18.44 -2.79
CA SER A 315 -7.63 -17.33 -3.28
C SER A 315 -7.73 -17.18 -4.80
N LEU A 316 -7.63 -18.29 -5.54
CA LEU A 316 -7.76 -18.30 -7.00
C LEU A 316 -9.14 -17.86 -7.47
N VAL A 317 -10.21 -18.30 -6.80
CA VAL A 317 -11.57 -17.85 -7.11
C VAL A 317 -11.73 -16.36 -6.83
N GLY A 318 -11.22 -15.86 -5.71
CA GLY A 318 -11.22 -14.42 -5.42
C GLY A 318 -10.54 -13.59 -6.51
N VAL A 319 -9.36 -14.03 -6.96
CA VAL A 319 -8.64 -13.39 -8.08
C VAL A 319 -9.45 -13.46 -9.37
N ALA A 320 -10.01 -14.63 -9.71
CA ALA A 320 -10.81 -14.80 -10.92
C ALA A 320 -12.06 -13.92 -10.94
N VAL A 321 -12.75 -13.79 -9.80
CA VAL A 321 -13.90 -12.90 -9.65
C VAL A 321 -13.48 -11.43 -9.78
N GLY A 322 -12.40 -11.02 -9.11
CA GLY A 322 -11.88 -9.65 -9.21
C GLY A 322 -11.53 -9.28 -10.66
N VAL A 323 -10.73 -10.11 -11.32
CA VAL A 323 -10.31 -9.90 -12.73
C VAL A 323 -11.52 -9.93 -13.67
N GLY A 324 -12.46 -10.85 -13.46
CA GLY A 324 -13.67 -10.94 -14.27
C GLY A 324 -14.54 -9.68 -14.17
N LEU A 325 -14.70 -9.12 -12.97
CA LEU A 325 -15.44 -7.88 -12.76
C LEU A 325 -14.75 -6.67 -13.40
N ASP A 326 -13.43 -6.58 -13.34
CA ASP A 326 -12.67 -5.53 -14.00
C ASP A 326 -12.79 -5.61 -15.53
N TRP A 327 -12.73 -6.81 -16.10
CA TRP A 327 -12.87 -7.02 -17.54
C TRP A 327 -14.27 -6.66 -18.07
N LEU A 328 -15.32 -6.99 -17.30
CA LEU A 328 -16.70 -6.65 -17.66
C LEU A 328 -16.95 -5.14 -17.67
N GLU A 329 -16.34 -4.40 -16.75
CA GLU A 329 -16.42 -2.94 -16.74
C GLU A 329 -15.64 -2.30 -17.90
N GLY A 330 -14.44 -2.80 -18.21
CA GLY A 330 -13.65 -2.32 -19.35
C GLY A 330 -14.40 -2.42 -20.68
N LYS A 331 -15.10 -3.53 -20.90
CA LYS A 331 -16.01 -3.70 -22.05
C LYS A 331 -17.20 -2.74 -22.04
N GLY A 332 -17.74 -2.45 -20.87
CA GLY A 332 -18.85 -1.52 -20.70
C GLY A 332 -18.48 -0.06 -21.02
N SER A 333 -17.25 0.36 -20.67
CA SER A 333 -16.73 1.69 -21.01
C SER A 333 -16.51 1.88 -22.51
N ASP A 334 -15.92 0.88 -23.19
CA ASP A 334 -15.67 0.94 -24.63
C ASP A 334 -16.96 0.97 -25.44
N THR A 335 -17.94 0.16 -25.03
CA THR A 335 -19.26 0.11 -25.70
C THR A 335 -20.02 1.44 -25.57
N LYS A 336 -19.98 2.08 -24.39
CA LYS A 336 -20.60 3.40 -24.17
C LYS A 336 -19.87 4.51 -24.92
N ALA A 337 -18.54 4.45 -25.02
CA ALA A 337 -17.75 5.42 -25.78
C ALA A 337 -18.03 5.34 -27.29
N HIS A 338 -18.18 4.12 -27.83
CA HIS A 338 -18.51 3.89 -29.23
C HIS A 338 -19.94 4.36 -29.57
N SER A 339 -20.91 4.07 -28.70
CA SER A 339 -22.30 4.53 -28.85
C SER A 339 -22.41 6.06 -28.89
N ARG A 340 -21.71 6.77 -27.98
CA ARG A 340 -21.71 8.25 -27.94
C ARG A 340 -21.07 8.91 -29.17
N ARG A 341 -20.04 8.30 -29.78
CA ARG A 341 -19.47 8.81 -31.05
C ARG A 341 -20.46 8.64 -32.20
N GLY A 342 -21.12 7.48 -32.28
CA GLY A 342 -22.13 7.23 -33.30
C GLY A 342 -23.35 8.16 -33.21
N THR A 343 -23.74 8.62 -32.01
CA THR A 343 -24.82 9.60 -31.85
C THR A 343 -24.39 11.00 -32.29
N LYS A 344 -23.21 11.46 -31.86
CA LYS A 344 -22.68 12.77 -32.28
C LYS A 344 -22.50 12.89 -33.79
N GLN A 345 -22.02 11.83 -34.44
CA GLN A 345 -21.82 11.84 -35.89
C GLN A 345 -23.15 11.84 -36.67
N LYS A 346 -24.25 11.35 -36.09
CA LYS A 346 -25.58 11.47 -36.69
C LYS A 346 -26.19 12.87 -36.50
N GLU A 347 -25.90 13.54 -35.39
CA GLU A 347 -26.33 14.92 -35.15
C GLU A 347 -25.56 15.94 -36.00
N GLU A 348 -24.33 15.64 -36.41
CA GLU A 348 -23.49 16.54 -37.23
C GLU A 348 -23.76 16.41 -38.75
N VAL A 349 -24.47 15.36 -39.17
CA VAL A 349 -24.82 15.08 -40.58
C VAL A 349 -26.30 15.40 -40.89
N ALA A 350 -27.10 15.72 -39.87
CA ALA A 350 -28.49 16.15 -39.97
C ALA A 350 -28.61 17.67 -39.90
#